data_AF-A0A7R6R0Q0-F1
#
_entry.id   AF-A0A7R6R0Q0-F1
#
_cell.length_a   1.000
_cell.length_b   1.000
_cell.length_c   1.000
_cell.angle_alpha   90.00
_cell.angle_beta   90.00
_cell.angle_gamma   90.00
#
_symmetry.space_group_name_H-M   'P 1'
#
loop_
_entity.id
_entity.type
_entity.pdbx_description
1 polymer ?
#
loop_
_entity_poly.entity_id
_entity_poly.type
_entity_poly.pdbx_seq_one_letter_code
_entity_poly.pdbx_strand_id
1 'polypeptide(L)' 'MNYKHLSQNERYQIYALMKAGHNQLEIAQILGRHRSTISREVDRNSGLKGYRPKQAGLHPF' A
#
# COMPACT_ATOMS: atom_id res chain seq x y z
N MET A 1 -5.17 -0.28 -22.11
CA MET A 1 -4.22 -0.10 -20.99
C MET A 1 -4.66 -0.98 -19.83
N ASN A 2 -3.86 -1.97 -19.44
CA ASN A 2 -4.21 -2.90 -18.36
C ASN A 2 -3.79 -2.28 -17.02
N TYR A 3 -4.70 -1.53 -16.39
CA TYR A 3 -4.47 -0.98 -15.05
C TYR A 3 -4.48 -2.12 -14.04
N LYS A 4 -3.29 -2.69 -13.78
CA LYS A 4 -3.13 -3.76 -12.79
C LYS A 4 -3.23 -3.15 -11.39
N HIS A 5 -4.44 -3.17 -10.84
CA HIS A 5 -4.69 -2.73 -9.47
C HIS A 5 -3.78 -3.48 -8.49
N LEU A 6 -3.38 -2.82 -7.40
CA LEU A 6 -2.70 -3.48 -6.30
C LEU A 6 -3.62 -4.56 -5.74
N SER A 7 -3.13 -5.80 -5.76
CA SER A 7 -3.82 -6.92 -5.14
C SER A 7 -3.89 -6.71 -3.63
N GLN A 8 -4.83 -7.40 -2.98
CA GLN A 8 -4.98 -7.32 -1.54
C GLN A 8 -3.69 -7.71 -0.79
N ASN A 9 -2.98 -8.72 -1.28
CA ASN A 9 -1.69 -9.16 -0.74
C ASN A 9 -0.63 -8.06 -0.81
N GLU A 10 -0.54 -7.35 -1.93
CA GLU A 10 0.42 -6.26 -2.08
C GLU A 10 0.11 -5.10 -1.12
N ARG A 11 -1.17 -4.80 -0.88
CA ARG A 11 -1.56 -3.79 0.12
C ARG A 11 -1.16 -4.21 1.54
N TYR A 12 -1.30 -5.49 1.89
CA TYR A 12 -0.81 -6.00 3.17
C TYR A 12 0.70 -5.93 3.29
N GLN A 13 1.44 -6.23 2.22
CA GLN A 13 2.90 -6.09 2.21
C GLN A 13 3.32 -4.62 2.38
N ILE A 14 2.66 -3.69 1.68
CA ILE A 14 2.87 -2.24 1.86
C ILE A 14 2.63 -1.86 3.33
N TYR A 15 1.52 -2.32 3.94
CA TYR A 15 1.22 -2.06 5.35
C TYR A 15 2.32 -2.57 6.29
N ALA A 16 2.72 -3.84 6.13
CA ALA A 16 3.71 -4.47 6.98
C ALA A 16 5.07 -3.76 6.87
N LEU A 17 5.49 -3.42 5.66
CA LEU A 17 6.75 -2.73 5.40
C LEU A 17 6.73 -1.28 5.93
N MET A 18 5.63 -0.54 5.72
CA MET A 18 5.47 0.80 6.32
C MET A 18 5.52 0.73 7.85
N LYS A 19 4.88 -0.28 8.46
CA LYS A 19 4.90 -0.47 9.92
C LYS A 19 6.30 -0.88 10.42
N ALA A 20 7.08 -1.57 9.61
CA ALA A 20 8.48 -1.89 9.88
C ALA A 20 9.43 -0.68 9.69
N GLY A 21 8.92 0.48 9.25
CA GLY A 21 9.71 1.71 9.10
C GLY A 21 10.31 1.91 7.71
N HIS A 22 9.98 1.06 6.73
CA HIS A 22 10.44 1.23 5.36
C HIS A 22 9.82 2.45 4.69
N ASN A 23 10.60 3.13 3.87
CA ASN A 23 10.11 4.24 3.07
C ASN A 23 9.39 3.74 1.79
N GLN A 24 8.59 4.61 1.16
CA GLN A 24 7.81 4.23 -0.01
C GLN A 24 8.68 3.82 -1.22
N LEU A 25 9.94 4.28 -1.29
CA LEU A 25 10.88 3.93 -2.35
C LEU A 25 11.36 2.48 -2.20
N GLU A 26 11.76 2.08 -1.00
CA GLU A 26 12.14 0.71 -0.66
C GLU A 26 10.99 -0.24 -0.91
N ILE A 27 9.77 0.13 -0.48
CA ILE A 27 8.57 -0.67 -0.72
C ILE A 27 8.31 -0.85 -2.22
N ALA A 28 8.48 0.21 -3.01
CA ALA A 28 8.33 0.15 -4.45
C ALA A 28 9.37 -0.81 -5.09
N GLN A 29 10.62 -0.77 -4.63
CA GLN A 29 11.67 -1.68 -5.09
C GLN A 29 11.38 -3.13 -4.69
N ILE A 30 11.01 -3.38 -3.44
CA ILE A 30 10.70 -4.73 -2.92
C ILE A 30 9.53 -5.35 -3.70
N LEU A 31 8.50 -4.56 -3.99
CA LEU A 31 7.30 -5.03 -4.71
C LEU A 31 7.46 -5.01 -6.23
N GLY A 32 8.58 -4.50 -6.76
CA GLY A 32 8.76 -4.30 -8.20
C GLY A 32 7.70 -3.37 -8.81
N ARG A 33 7.18 -2.41 -8.04
CA ARG A 33 6.13 -1.48 -8.45
C ARG A 33 6.69 -0.08 -8.64
N HIS A 34 6.00 0.71 -9.45
CA HIS A 34 6.35 2.11 -9.61
C HIS A 34 6.06 2.91 -8.33
N ARG A 35 6.96 3.84 -7.96
CA ARG A 35 6.80 4.71 -6.79
C ARG A 35 5.45 5.43 -6.78
N SER A 36 5.00 5.96 -7.92
CA SER A 36 3.71 6.65 -8.02
C SER A 36 2.51 5.74 -7.77
N THR A 37 2.65 4.42 -7.92
CA THR A 37 1.60 3.46 -7.57
C THR A 37 1.50 3.30 -6.06
N ILE A 38 2.64 3.20 -5.37
CA ILE A 38 2.71 3.12 -3.92
C ILE A 38 2.22 4.44 -3.29
N SER A 39 2.72 5.59 -3.75
CA SER A 39 2.28 6.92 -3.28
C SER A 39 0.76 7.07 -3.39
N ARG A 40 0.18 6.83 -4.57
CA ARG A 40 -1.28 6.93 -4.77
C ARG A 40 -2.09 5.97 -3.90
N GLU A 41 -1.54 4.81 -3.55
CA GLU A 41 -2.19 3.86 -2.64
C GLU A 41 -2.08 4.30 -1.18
N VAL A 42 -0.91 4.80 -0.78
CA VAL A 42 -0.69 5.38 0.55
C VAL A 42 -1.61 6.58 0.70
N ASP A 43 -1.57 7.56 -0.21
CA ASP A 43 -2.41 8.77 -0.19
C ASP A 43 -3.91 8.44 -0.10
N ARG A 44 -4.37 7.39 -0.79
CA ARG A 44 -5.78 6.94 -0.74
C ARG A 44 -6.18 6.29 0.59
N ASN A 45 -5.25 5.68 1.33
CA ASN A 45 -5.54 4.93 2.55
C ASN A 45 -4.86 5.54 3.81
N SER A 46 -4.14 6.64 3.65
CA SER A 46 -3.59 7.46 4.71
C SER A 46 -4.51 8.67 4.90
N GLY A 47 -5.54 8.50 5.73
CA GLY A 47 -6.18 9.66 6.36
C GLY A 47 -5.22 10.36 7.34
N LEU A 48 -5.67 11.46 7.95
CA LEU A 48 -4.95 12.31 8.93
C LEU A 48 -4.35 11.59 10.17
N LYS A 49 -4.46 10.27 10.28
CA LYS A 49 -3.97 9.44 11.41
C LYS A 49 -3.03 8.30 10.99
N GLY A 50 -2.50 8.33 9.76
CA GLY A 50 -1.61 7.29 9.22
C GLY A 50 -2.34 6.18 8.45
N TYR A 51 -1.56 5.35 7.73
CA TYR A 51 -2.06 4.32 6.81
C TYR A 51 -2.80 3.18 7.57
N ARG A 52 -4.10 3.01 7.30
CA ARG A 52 -4.96 2.00 7.93
C ARG A 52 -5.61 1.08 6.89
N PRO A 53 -5.12 -0.16 6.71
CA PRO A 53 -5.64 -1.08 5.69
C PRO A 53 -7.10 -1.51 5.96
N LYS A 54 -7.63 -1.31 7.17
CA LYS A 54 -9.04 -1.54 7.50
C LYS A 54 -10.02 -0.64 6.73
N GLN A 55 -9.59 0.51 6.19
CA GLN A 55 -10.45 1.35 5.34
C GLN A 55 -10.54 0.86 3.89
N ALA A 56 -9.72 -0.10 3.48
CA ALA A 56 -9.69 -0.63 2.11
C ALA A 56 -10.74 -1.74 1.82
N GLY A 57 -11.78 -1.90 2.66
CA GLY A 57 -12.85 -2.89 2.42
C GLY A 57 -12.58 -4.27 3.00
N LEU A 58 -12.06 -4.33 4.23
CA LEU A 58 -11.86 -5.58 4.97
C LEU A 58 -13.17 -6.01 5.66
N HIS A 59 -13.91 -6.92 5.03
CA HIS A 59 -14.85 -7.79 5.74
C HIS A 59 -14.03 -8.79 6.58
N PRO A 60 -14.36 -9.03 7.86
CA PRO A 60 -13.69 -10.06 8.64
C PRO A 60 -14.08 -11.45 8.12
N PHE A 61 -13.18 -12.41 8.34
CA PHE A 61 -13.15 -13.81 7.89
C PHE A 61 -12.35 -14.02 6.59
#